data_AF-A0A9R1F629-F1
#
_entry.id   AF-A0A9R1F629-F1
#
_cell.length_a   1.000
_cell.length_b   1.000
_cell.length_c   1.000
_cell.angle_alpha   90.00
_cell.angle_beta   90.00
_cell.angle_gamma   90.00
#
_symmetry.space_group_name_H-M   'P 1'
#
loop_
_entity.id
_entity.type
_entity.pdbx_description
1 polymer ?
#
loop_
_entity_poly.entity_id
_entity_poly.type
_entity_poly.pdbx_seq_one_letter_code
_entity_poly.pdbx_strand_id
1 'polypeptide(L)'
;MFRQERSTLVNRTDDFYNTNLSLGRPSSFRGKENVPPKRIVQPSRYRSSLYGCSERGQIMPHERKMYENITSLANVEGSKPAVLIDKTIATFGQLGNSKKIGGRVQAYVINVYCRHLFNENHPRNSLKHYFFHTASEYFLGKWKNDEARIWWRKKLIRSFIGAGKAHNLLMSDKISSFICTWYEARLQPMDFSAFPTVYPKVPQQDNDIDCGIFTMKLMGWCPRNPTPIVFSPKNVPDARIRYAVDLMFSHYNTLDDEKKRVKEFRL
;
A
#
# COMPACT_ATOMS: atom_id res chain seq x y z
N MET A 1 -3.48 13.69 25.50
CA MET A 1 -4.55 12.68 25.36
C MET A 1 -4.22 11.64 24.27
N PHE A 2 -4.13 12.00 22.98
CA PHE A 2 -3.86 11.05 21.87
C PHE A 2 -2.59 10.19 21.96
N ARG A 3 -1.47 10.70 22.53
CA ARG A 3 -0.23 9.90 22.71
C ARG A 3 -0.37 8.80 23.75
N GLN A 4 -1.14 9.05 24.81
CA GLN A 4 -1.31 8.13 25.93
C GLN A 4 -2.26 6.99 25.57
N GLU A 5 -3.30 7.29 24.78
CA GLU A 5 -4.19 6.29 24.17
C GLU A 5 -3.48 5.39 23.16
N ARG A 6 -2.50 5.91 22.40
CA ARG A 6 -1.70 5.10 21.48
C ARG A 6 -0.79 4.12 22.23
N SER A 7 -0.17 4.54 23.32
CA SER A 7 0.70 3.67 24.13
C SER A 7 -0.09 2.55 24.83
N THR A 8 -1.29 2.84 25.33
CA THR A 8 -2.14 1.82 25.99
C THR A 8 -2.71 0.82 24.99
N LEU A 9 -3.02 1.25 23.75
CA LEU A 9 -3.44 0.33 22.69
C LEU A 9 -2.32 -0.61 22.24
N VAL A 10 -1.09 -0.08 22.11
CA VAL A 10 0.10 -0.86 21.73
C VAL A 10 0.45 -1.88 22.81
N ASN A 11 0.47 -1.49 24.08
CA ASN A 11 0.79 -2.42 25.17
C ASN A 11 -0.25 -3.53 25.32
N ARG A 12 -1.54 -3.21 25.23
CA ARG A 12 -2.61 -4.24 25.22
C ARG A 12 -2.48 -5.20 24.04
N THR A 13 -2.02 -4.70 22.90
CA THR A 13 -1.83 -5.52 21.70
C THR A 13 -0.67 -6.50 21.86
N ASP A 14 0.45 -6.04 22.43
CA ASP A 14 1.62 -6.87 22.71
C ASP A 14 1.29 -7.96 23.74
N ASP A 15 0.50 -7.63 24.77
CA ASP A 15 0.03 -8.60 25.76
C ASP A 15 -0.86 -9.69 25.14
N PHE A 16 -1.83 -9.31 24.30
CA PHE A 16 -2.70 -10.24 23.58
C PHE A 16 -1.93 -11.17 22.63
N TYR A 17 -0.81 -10.69 22.06
CA TYR A 17 0.03 -11.46 21.17
C TYR A 17 0.83 -12.54 21.91
N ASN A 18 1.32 -12.22 23.11
CA ASN A 18 2.14 -13.13 23.90
C ASN A 18 1.32 -14.23 24.59
N THR A 19 0.04 -14.00 24.86
CA THR A 19 -0.83 -14.96 25.57
C THR A 19 -1.47 -16.02 24.67
N ASN A 20 -1.64 -15.77 23.37
CA ASN A 20 -2.40 -16.67 22.46
C ASN A 20 -1.53 -17.65 21.64
N LEU A 21 -0.31 -17.94 22.09
CA LEU A 21 0.63 -18.87 21.46
C LEU A 21 0.34 -20.36 21.75
N SER A 22 -0.91 -20.74 22.03
CA SER A 22 -1.32 -22.15 22.13
C SER A 22 -1.59 -22.73 20.73
N LEU A 23 -0.60 -23.44 20.18
CA LEU A 23 -0.66 -24.15 18.90
C LEU A 23 -1.72 -25.28 18.93
N GLY A 24 -2.92 -25.02 18.39
CA GLY A 24 -3.99 -26.01 18.23
C GLY A 24 -3.76 -27.00 17.08
N ARG A 25 -4.01 -28.29 17.35
CA ARG A 25 -3.91 -29.46 16.45
C ARG A 25 -4.93 -29.44 15.28
N PRO A 26 -4.70 -30.18 14.17
CA PRO A 26 -5.56 -30.15 12.99
C PRO A 26 -6.71 -31.17 13.06
N SER A 27 -7.94 -30.74 12.76
CA SER A 27 -9.09 -31.65 12.55
C SER A 27 -9.64 -31.54 11.13
N SER A 28 -9.54 -32.67 10.42
CA SER A 28 -10.33 -33.19 9.29
C SER A 28 -10.88 -32.21 8.23
N PHE A 29 -10.28 -32.29 7.04
CA PHE A 29 -10.70 -31.61 5.80
C PHE A 29 -11.73 -32.46 5.01
N ARG A 30 -12.94 -31.91 4.77
CA ARG A 30 -13.77 -32.26 3.60
C ARG A 30 -14.44 -30.99 3.06
N GLY A 31 -14.21 -30.69 1.77
CA GLY A 31 -15.18 -29.99 0.93
C GLY A 31 -15.11 -28.45 0.79
N LYS A 32 -13.94 -27.80 0.76
CA LYS A 32 -13.86 -26.38 0.33
C LYS A 32 -12.70 -26.18 -0.65
N GLU A 33 -12.93 -25.41 -1.71
CA GLU A 33 -11.89 -24.71 -2.49
C GLU A 33 -11.09 -23.85 -1.51
N ASN A 34 -10.07 -24.45 -0.92
CA ASN A 34 -9.28 -23.85 0.12
C ASN A 34 -8.17 -23.03 -0.53
N VAL A 35 -8.41 -21.74 -0.73
CA VAL A 35 -7.28 -20.81 -0.69
C VAL A 35 -6.70 -20.93 0.73
N PRO A 36 -5.43 -21.34 0.89
CA PRO A 36 -4.88 -21.61 2.21
C PRO A 36 -5.00 -20.35 3.09
N PRO A 37 -5.35 -20.50 4.38
CA PRO A 37 -5.42 -19.37 5.31
C PRO A 37 -4.13 -18.57 5.21
N LYS A 38 -4.23 -17.24 5.04
CA LYS A 38 -3.08 -16.32 5.12
C LYS A 38 -2.54 -16.37 6.56
N ARG A 39 -1.77 -17.40 6.91
CA ARG A 39 -1.06 -17.46 8.19
C ARG A 39 -0.01 -16.37 8.17
N ILE A 40 -0.06 -15.48 9.16
CA ILE A 40 1.09 -14.66 9.50
C ILE A 40 2.15 -15.65 9.98
N VAL A 41 3.18 -15.87 9.16
CA VAL A 41 4.28 -16.76 9.55
C VAL A 41 5.08 -16.01 10.60
N GLN A 42 5.03 -16.46 11.86
CA GLN A 42 6.01 -16.03 12.84
C GLN A 42 7.40 -16.47 12.35
N PRO A 43 8.40 -15.59 12.30
CA PRO A 43 9.75 -15.99 11.95
C PRO A 43 10.22 -17.06 12.94
N SER A 44 10.78 -18.17 12.44
CA SER A 44 11.47 -19.11 13.31
C SER A 44 12.68 -18.43 13.96
N ARG A 45 13.17 -18.96 15.10
CA ARG A 45 14.38 -18.45 15.78
C ARG A 45 15.63 -18.43 14.89
N TYR A 46 15.60 -19.15 13.77
CA TYR A 46 16.62 -19.15 12.74
C TYR A 46 16.22 -18.15 11.65
N ARG A 47 16.89 -16.99 11.62
CA ARG A 47 16.61 -15.82 10.77
C ARG A 47 16.84 -16.06 9.27
N SER A 48 16.11 -16.97 8.66
CA SER A 48 16.21 -17.19 7.22
C SER A 48 14.91 -17.76 6.69
N SER A 49 14.00 -16.87 6.30
CA SER A 49 13.03 -17.23 5.26
C SER A 49 13.82 -17.46 3.97
N LEU A 50 13.77 -18.68 3.44
CA LEU A 50 14.28 -19.02 2.09
C LEU A 50 13.64 -18.17 0.98
N TYR A 51 12.55 -17.48 1.29
CA TYR A 51 11.92 -16.46 0.44
C TYR A 51 12.42 -15.08 0.85
N GLY A 52 13.72 -14.84 0.67
CA GLY A 52 14.33 -13.52 0.76
C GLY A 52 13.90 -12.68 -0.43
N CYS A 53 12.77 -11.96 -0.31
CA CYS A 53 12.30 -11.09 -1.37
C CYS A 53 13.13 -9.78 -1.38
N SER A 54 14.20 -9.80 -2.18
CA SER A 54 15.00 -8.66 -2.66
C SER A 54 15.32 -7.58 -1.63
N GLU A 55 16.36 -7.81 -0.83
CA GLU A 55 17.21 -6.70 -0.39
C GLU A 55 17.93 -6.15 -1.63
N ARG A 56 17.22 -5.34 -2.43
CA ARG A 56 17.85 -4.60 -3.53
C ARG A 56 19.05 -3.90 -2.92
N GLY A 57 20.23 -4.12 -3.49
CA GLY A 57 21.51 -3.67 -2.95
C GLY A 57 21.61 -2.15 -2.79
N GLN A 58 22.81 -1.66 -2.48
CA GLN A 58 23.04 -0.22 -2.33
C GLN A 58 22.49 0.59 -3.51
N ILE A 59 22.06 1.82 -3.26
CA ILE A 59 21.61 2.73 -4.33
C ILE A 59 22.75 2.98 -5.29
N MET A 60 22.51 2.71 -6.57
CA MET A 60 23.52 2.91 -7.60
C MET A 60 23.66 4.39 -7.97
N PRO A 61 24.86 4.85 -8.38
CA PRO A 61 25.06 6.25 -8.76
C PRO A 61 24.09 6.76 -9.83
N HIS A 62 23.72 5.90 -10.79
CA HIS A 62 22.77 6.26 -11.84
C HIS A 62 21.34 6.44 -11.30
N GLU A 63 20.90 5.64 -10.32
CA GLU A 63 19.58 5.81 -9.68
C GLU A 63 19.52 7.14 -8.92
N ARG A 64 20.61 7.49 -8.22
CA ARG A 64 20.73 8.78 -7.53
C ARG A 64 20.63 9.95 -8.50
N LYS A 65 21.36 9.90 -9.62
CA LYS A 65 21.30 10.93 -10.67
C LYS A 65 19.90 11.06 -11.27
N MET A 66 19.24 9.94 -11.56
CA MET A 66 17.86 9.95 -12.06
C MET A 66 16.90 10.57 -11.06
N TYR A 67 17.05 10.23 -9.78
CA TYR A 67 16.26 10.83 -8.70
C TYR A 67 16.47 12.35 -8.59
N GLU A 68 17.73 12.81 -8.62
CA GLU A 68 18.07 14.23 -8.62
C GLU A 68 17.39 14.96 -9.78
N ASN A 69 17.45 14.39 -10.98
CA ASN A 69 16.78 14.93 -12.17
C ASN A 69 15.25 15.01 -12.00
N ILE A 70 14.61 13.97 -11.44
CA ILE A 70 13.17 13.99 -11.13
C ILE A 70 12.83 15.11 -10.14
N THR A 71 13.63 15.28 -9.08
CA THR A 71 13.40 16.32 -8.08
C THR A 71 13.64 17.73 -8.62
N SER A 72 14.59 17.90 -9.53
CA SER A 72 14.86 19.17 -10.19
C SER A 72 13.75 19.55 -11.18
N LEU A 73 13.30 18.60 -12.01
CA LEU A 73 12.17 18.78 -12.91
C LEU A 73 10.87 19.12 -12.18
N ALA A 74 10.70 18.66 -10.94
CA ALA A 74 9.56 19.05 -10.12
C ALA A 74 9.48 20.56 -9.84
N ASN A 75 10.62 21.25 -9.84
CA ASN A 75 10.69 22.71 -9.64
C ASN A 75 10.58 23.49 -10.96
N VAL A 76 11.12 22.94 -12.05
CA VAL A 76 11.13 23.61 -13.37
C VAL A 76 9.81 23.40 -14.12
N GLU A 77 9.27 22.19 -14.08
CA GLU A 77 8.13 21.77 -14.90
C GLU A 77 7.11 20.97 -14.07
N GLY A 78 6.83 21.44 -12.86
CA GLY A 78 6.03 20.71 -11.88
C GLY A 78 4.61 20.33 -12.35
N SER A 79 4.04 21.05 -13.32
CA SER A 79 2.71 20.76 -13.88
C SER A 79 2.71 19.67 -14.96
N LYS A 80 3.86 19.34 -15.55
CA LYS A 80 3.93 18.33 -16.62
C LYS A 80 3.72 16.92 -16.08
N PRO A 81 3.00 16.04 -16.81
CA PRO A 81 2.90 14.62 -16.47
C PRO A 81 4.29 13.97 -16.37
N ALA A 82 4.54 13.20 -15.32
CA ALA A 82 5.77 12.42 -15.16
C ALA A 82 5.51 10.92 -15.29
N VAL A 83 4.39 10.47 -14.72
CA VAL A 83 4.01 9.07 -14.72
C VAL A 83 2.56 8.94 -15.16
N LEU A 84 2.33 8.13 -16.19
CA LEU A 84 1.01 7.66 -16.62
C LEU A 84 1.02 6.14 -16.64
N ILE A 85 0.32 5.53 -15.68
CA ILE A 85 0.11 4.08 -15.64
C ILE A 85 -1.38 3.83 -15.84
N ASP A 86 -1.71 3.22 -16.98
CA ASP A 86 -3.06 3.05 -17.53
C ASP A 86 -3.81 4.38 -17.68
N LYS A 87 -4.47 4.83 -16.61
CA LYS A 87 -5.26 6.09 -16.55
C LYS A 87 -4.95 6.89 -15.29
N THR A 88 -3.88 6.54 -14.60
CA THR A 88 -3.49 7.16 -13.34
C THR A 88 -2.27 8.02 -13.58
N ILE A 89 -2.41 9.33 -13.34
CA ILE A 89 -1.37 10.31 -13.65
C ILE A 89 -0.80 10.88 -12.35
N ALA A 90 0.52 11.07 -12.33
CA ALA A 90 1.20 11.97 -11.42
C ALA A 90 2.13 12.91 -12.20
N THR A 91 2.12 14.20 -11.84
CA THR A 91 3.01 15.20 -12.46
C THR A 91 4.41 15.15 -11.85
N PHE A 92 5.39 15.79 -12.49
CA PHE A 92 6.74 15.95 -11.92
C PHE A 92 6.69 16.62 -10.55
N GLY A 93 5.86 17.66 -10.40
CA GLY A 93 5.66 18.35 -9.14
C GLY A 93 5.11 17.43 -8.06
N GLN A 94 4.14 16.57 -8.39
CA GLN A 94 3.57 15.61 -7.44
C GLN A 94 4.56 14.52 -7.08
N LEU A 95 5.24 13.91 -8.06
CA LEU A 95 6.21 12.83 -7.84
C LEU A 95 7.43 13.34 -7.09
N GLY A 96 8.11 14.37 -7.60
CA GLY A 96 9.33 14.90 -7.02
C GLY A 96 9.11 15.49 -5.63
N ASN A 97 8.07 16.31 -5.40
CA ASN A 97 7.80 16.82 -4.05
C ASN A 97 7.38 15.74 -3.06
N SER A 98 6.76 14.64 -3.53
CA SER A 98 6.45 13.50 -2.67
C SER A 98 7.69 12.70 -2.28
N LYS A 99 8.73 12.70 -3.13
CA LYS A 99 9.92 11.85 -2.98
C LYS A 99 11.18 12.59 -2.56
N LYS A 100 11.21 13.92 -2.60
CA LYS A 100 12.29 14.69 -1.98
C LYS A 100 12.40 14.38 -0.48
N ILE A 101 13.60 14.55 0.08
CA ILE A 101 13.81 14.42 1.52
C ILE A 101 12.89 15.44 2.24
N GLY A 102 12.19 15.00 3.29
CA GLY A 102 11.20 15.82 4.00
C GLY A 102 9.88 16.05 3.23
N GLY A 103 9.71 15.48 2.05
CA GLY A 103 8.48 15.60 1.26
C GLY A 103 7.36 14.69 1.75
N ARG A 104 6.15 15.24 1.99
CA ARG A 104 4.95 14.42 2.24
C ARG A 104 4.45 13.80 0.95
N VAL A 105 4.18 12.49 0.97
CA VAL A 105 3.68 11.78 -0.21
C VAL A 105 2.23 12.19 -0.50
N GLN A 106 2.00 12.66 -1.71
CA GLN A 106 0.69 13.10 -2.16
C GLN A 106 -0.18 11.91 -2.60
N ALA A 107 -1.50 12.08 -2.50
CA ALA A 107 -2.48 11.04 -2.81
C ALA A 107 -2.42 10.53 -4.26
N TYR A 108 -2.06 11.39 -5.22
CA TYR A 108 -1.87 11.02 -6.63
C TYR A 108 -0.73 10.02 -6.81
N VAL A 109 0.37 10.18 -6.08
CA VAL A 109 1.50 9.24 -6.11
C VAL A 109 1.12 7.90 -5.50
N ILE A 110 0.31 7.90 -4.43
CA ILE A 110 -0.25 6.67 -3.87
C ILE A 110 -1.13 5.95 -4.89
N ASN A 111 -2.00 6.67 -5.61
CA ASN A 111 -2.84 6.06 -6.64
C ASN A 111 -2.01 5.41 -7.76
N VAL A 112 -1.01 6.13 -8.28
CA VAL A 112 -0.10 5.61 -9.32
C VAL A 112 0.60 4.34 -8.81
N TYR A 113 1.08 4.36 -7.57
CA TYR A 113 1.72 3.20 -6.96
C TYR A 113 0.77 2.01 -6.75
N CYS A 114 -0.48 2.25 -6.31
CA CYS A 114 -1.51 1.23 -6.24
C CYS A 114 -1.75 0.57 -7.60
N ARG A 115 -1.76 1.36 -8.69
CA ARG A 115 -1.93 0.83 -10.05
C ARG A 115 -0.69 0.05 -10.50
N HIS A 116 0.51 0.56 -10.23
CA HIS A 116 1.75 -0.16 -10.49
C HIS A 116 1.75 -1.53 -9.79
N LEU A 117 1.44 -1.60 -8.49
CA LEU A 117 1.35 -2.87 -7.75
C LEU A 117 0.27 -3.82 -8.28
N PHE A 118 -0.86 -3.28 -8.75
CA PHE A 118 -1.90 -4.07 -9.41
C PHE A 118 -1.38 -4.72 -10.70
N ASN A 119 -0.59 -3.99 -11.49
CA ASN A 119 -0.04 -4.50 -12.74
C ASN A 119 1.13 -5.47 -12.52
N GLU A 120 2.01 -5.20 -11.55
CA GLU A 120 3.14 -6.07 -11.16
C GLU A 120 2.68 -7.47 -10.74
N ASN A 121 1.62 -7.55 -9.90
CA ASN A 121 1.08 -8.82 -9.48
C ASN A 121 -0.44 -8.74 -9.32
N HIS A 122 -1.12 -9.04 -10.45
CA HIS A 122 -2.57 -8.95 -10.57
C HIS A 122 -3.30 -9.60 -9.39
N PRO A 123 -4.43 -9.04 -8.89
CA PRO A 123 -5.15 -9.58 -7.73
C PRO A 123 -5.53 -11.05 -7.82
N ARG A 124 -5.69 -11.60 -9.03
CA ARG A 124 -5.88 -13.05 -9.28
C ARG A 124 -4.76 -13.91 -8.71
N ASN A 125 -3.55 -13.37 -8.69
CA ASN A 125 -2.33 -14.07 -8.30
C ASN A 125 -1.87 -13.59 -6.91
N SER A 126 -1.90 -12.28 -6.65
CA SER A 126 -1.44 -11.71 -5.37
C SER A 126 -2.45 -11.84 -4.23
N LEU A 127 -3.74 -12.05 -4.56
CA LEU A 127 -4.85 -12.04 -3.61
C LEU A 127 -4.94 -10.71 -2.82
N LYS A 128 -4.52 -9.60 -3.45
CA LYS A 128 -4.56 -8.25 -2.89
C LYS A 128 -5.28 -7.32 -3.84
N HIS A 129 -6.15 -6.48 -3.29
CA HIS A 129 -6.78 -5.39 -4.01
C HIS A 129 -6.25 -4.06 -3.51
N TYR A 130 -5.97 -3.15 -4.44
CA TYR A 130 -5.55 -1.79 -4.14
C TYR A 130 -6.64 -0.83 -4.59
N PHE A 131 -7.08 0.02 -3.68
CA PHE A 131 -8.07 1.06 -3.96
C PHE A 131 -7.41 2.43 -3.96
N PHE A 132 -7.96 3.35 -4.73
CA PHE A 132 -7.51 4.74 -4.76
C PHE A 132 -7.94 5.49 -3.50
N HIS A 133 -7.21 6.56 -3.16
CA HIS A 133 -7.46 7.38 -1.96
C HIS A 133 -8.89 7.94 -1.90
N THR A 134 -9.55 8.12 -3.03
CA THR A 134 -10.93 8.57 -3.08
C THR A 134 -11.89 7.61 -2.38
N ALA A 135 -11.57 6.31 -2.35
CA ALA A 135 -12.32 5.34 -1.56
C ALA A 135 -12.15 5.58 -0.06
N SER A 136 -10.94 5.96 0.39
CA SER A 136 -10.71 6.24 1.81
C SER A 136 -11.38 7.53 2.25
N GLU A 137 -11.46 8.55 1.41
CA GLU A 137 -12.23 9.78 1.73
C GLU A 137 -13.70 9.49 1.99
N TYR A 138 -14.30 8.60 1.19
CA TYR A 138 -15.64 8.10 1.46
C TYR A 138 -15.67 7.35 2.79
N PHE A 139 -14.83 6.35 3.00
CA PHE A 139 -14.85 5.56 4.23
C PHE A 139 -14.64 6.37 5.52
N LEU A 140 -13.92 7.49 5.44
CA LEU A 140 -13.66 8.38 6.56
C LEU A 140 -14.74 9.46 6.76
N GLY A 141 -15.84 9.42 6.00
CA GLY A 141 -16.94 10.37 6.16
C GLY A 141 -16.62 11.80 5.70
N LYS A 142 -15.61 11.99 4.84
CA LYS A 142 -15.13 13.34 4.44
C LYS A 142 -15.95 14.00 3.34
N TRP A 143 -17.20 13.62 3.15
CA TRP A 143 -18.10 14.24 2.17
C TRP A 143 -18.68 15.55 2.72
N LYS A 144 -18.81 16.56 1.85
CA LYS A 144 -19.33 17.89 2.22
C LYS A 144 -20.84 17.91 2.45
N ASN A 145 -21.57 17.09 1.70
CA ASN A 145 -23.02 17.00 1.72
C ASN A 145 -23.48 15.60 1.27
N ASP A 146 -24.78 15.33 1.40
CA ASP A 146 -25.38 14.04 1.10
C ASP A 146 -25.35 13.67 -0.40
N GLU A 147 -25.40 14.67 -1.28
CA GLU A 147 -25.27 14.47 -2.73
C GLU A 147 -23.86 13.96 -3.09
N ALA A 148 -22.83 14.59 -2.54
CA ALA A 148 -21.44 14.15 -2.69
C ALA A 148 -21.27 12.73 -2.11
N ARG A 149 -21.88 12.44 -0.95
CA ARG A 149 -21.87 11.09 -0.37
C ARG A 149 -22.46 10.06 -1.33
N ILE A 150 -23.63 10.33 -1.92
CA ILE A 150 -24.29 9.42 -2.88
C ILE A 150 -23.44 9.24 -4.14
N TRP A 151 -22.85 10.32 -4.65
CA TRP A 151 -22.00 10.27 -5.83
C TRP A 151 -20.73 9.43 -5.59
N TRP A 152 -20.05 9.65 -4.46
CA TRP A 152 -18.88 8.86 -4.07
C TRP A 152 -19.23 7.39 -3.84
N ARG A 153 -20.37 7.12 -3.19
CA ARG A 153 -20.90 5.77 -3.00
C ARG A 153 -21.10 5.03 -4.34
N LYS A 154 -21.71 5.68 -5.33
CA LYS A 154 -21.87 5.10 -6.69
C LYS A 154 -20.53 4.75 -7.33
N LYS A 155 -19.52 5.61 -7.22
CA LYS A 155 -18.17 5.31 -7.72
C LYS A 155 -17.54 4.13 -7.00
N LEU A 156 -17.67 4.09 -5.68
CA LEU A 156 -17.11 3.03 -4.85
C LEU A 156 -17.71 1.67 -5.17
N ILE A 157 -19.04 1.58 -5.31
CA ILE A 157 -19.73 0.34 -5.72
C ILE A 157 -19.18 -0.17 -7.06
N ARG A 158 -18.98 0.72 -8.05
CA ARG A 158 -18.37 0.33 -9.34
C ARG A 158 -16.95 -0.20 -9.17
N SER A 159 -16.14 0.41 -8.29
CA SER A 159 -14.80 -0.08 -7.97
C SER A 159 -14.81 -1.47 -7.31
N PHE A 160 -15.75 -1.74 -6.41
CA PHE A 160 -15.91 -3.05 -5.76
C PHE A 160 -16.37 -4.12 -6.74
N ILE A 161 -17.32 -3.81 -7.63
CA ILE A 161 -17.74 -4.71 -8.70
C ILE A 161 -16.57 -5.05 -9.63
N GLY A 162 -15.78 -4.04 -10.01
CA GLY A 162 -14.57 -4.25 -10.81
C GLY A 162 -13.53 -5.13 -10.11
N ALA A 163 -13.29 -4.87 -8.82
CA ALA A 163 -12.38 -5.68 -8.01
C ALA A 163 -12.87 -7.14 -7.88
N GLY A 164 -14.17 -7.35 -7.63
CA GLY A 164 -14.78 -8.68 -7.59
C GLY A 164 -14.61 -9.49 -8.89
N LYS A 165 -14.66 -8.83 -10.06
CA LYS A 165 -14.35 -9.48 -11.35
C LYS A 165 -12.87 -9.88 -11.50
N ALA A 166 -11.97 -9.14 -10.88
CA ALA A 166 -10.55 -9.48 -10.88
C ALA A 166 -10.30 -10.69 -9.97
N HIS A 167 -10.68 -10.62 -8.70
CA HIS A 167 -10.64 -11.74 -7.76
C HIS A 167 -11.66 -11.47 -6.65
N ASN A 168 -12.33 -12.51 -6.13
CA ASN A 168 -13.24 -12.36 -5.00
C ASN A 168 -12.54 -11.60 -3.87
N LEU A 169 -13.08 -10.45 -3.48
CA LEU A 169 -12.50 -9.69 -2.39
C LEU A 169 -12.52 -10.57 -1.12
N LEU A 170 -11.50 -10.43 -0.27
CA LEU A 170 -11.45 -11.09 1.03
C LEU A 170 -11.23 -10.01 2.08
N MET A 171 -12.06 -10.07 3.13
CA MET A 171 -12.12 -9.31 4.38
C MET A 171 -11.21 -8.10 4.65
N SER A 172 -11.85 -7.05 5.18
CA SER A 172 -11.28 -6.16 6.18
C SER A 172 -12.32 -5.94 7.26
N ASP A 173 -11.88 -5.94 8.52
CA ASP A 173 -12.71 -5.57 9.64
C ASP A 173 -12.48 -4.08 9.98
N LYS A 174 -13.50 -3.43 10.55
CA LYS A 174 -13.48 -2.07 11.14
C LYS A 174 -13.66 -0.82 10.26
N ILE A 175 -14.41 -0.89 9.18
CA ILE A 175 -15.08 0.33 8.66
C ILE A 175 -16.53 -0.02 8.39
N SER A 176 -17.47 0.49 9.19
CA SER A 176 -18.91 0.25 8.98
C SER A 176 -19.33 0.57 7.55
N SER A 177 -18.79 1.66 6.98
CA SER A 177 -19.02 2.04 5.58
C SER A 177 -18.47 1.05 4.55
N PHE A 178 -17.37 0.33 4.86
CA PHE A 178 -16.87 -0.76 4.03
C PHE A 178 -17.83 -1.95 4.07
N ILE A 179 -18.27 -2.36 5.26
CA ILE A 179 -19.22 -3.47 5.44
C ILE A 179 -20.55 -3.16 4.75
N CYS A 180 -21.07 -1.93 4.90
CA CYS A 180 -22.27 -1.51 4.18
C CYS A 180 -22.06 -1.55 2.66
N THR A 181 -20.95 -0.99 2.15
CA THR A 181 -20.66 -0.99 0.71
C THR A 181 -20.50 -2.42 0.16
N TRP A 182 -19.95 -3.34 0.96
CA TRP A 182 -19.80 -4.75 0.61
C TRP A 182 -21.14 -5.42 0.31
N TYR A 183 -22.07 -5.34 1.26
CA TYR A 183 -23.39 -5.94 1.11
C TYR A 183 -24.18 -5.28 -0.02
N GLU A 184 -24.07 -3.95 -0.16
CA GLU A 184 -24.71 -3.21 -1.24
C GLU A 184 -24.18 -3.59 -2.63
N ALA A 185 -22.90 -3.92 -2.74
CA ALA A 185 -22.30 -4.42 -3.97
C ALA A 185 -22.71 -5.86 -4.31
N ARG A 186 -23.58 -6.50 -3.50
CA ARG A 186 -24.05 -7.88 -3.66
C ARG A 186 -22.91 -8.90 -3.75
N LEU A 187 -21.83 -8.63 -3.02
CA LEU A 187 -20.73 -9.58 -2.86
C LEU A 187 -21.15 -10.72 -1.93
N GLN A 188 -20.38 -11.81 -1.94
CA GLN A 188 -20.69 -13.02 -1.17
C GLN A 188 -20.97 -12.67 0.31
N PRO A 189 -22.11 -13.12 0.88
CA PRO A 189 -22.43 -12.93 2.29
C PRO A 189 -21.33 -13.50 3.19
N MET A 190 -20.99 -12.77 4.26
CA MET A 190 -19.93 -13.17 5.17
C MET A 190 -20.28 -12.78 6.61
N ASP A 191 -19.93 -13.66 7.55
CA ASP A 191 -20.00 -13.38 8.98
C ASP A 191 -18.74 -12.63 9.43
N PHE A 192 -18.78 -11.30 9.37
CA PHE A 192 -17.68 -10.45 9.81
C PHE A 192 -17.37 -10.62 11.31
N SER A 193 -18.32 -11.11 12.12
CA SER A 193 -18.14 -11.30 13.57
C SER A 193 -17.26 -12.51 13.93
N ALA A 194 -17.08 -13.45 13.00
CA ALA A 194 -16.28 -14.66 13.20
C ALA A 194 -14.75 -14.41 13.12
N PHE A 195 -14.30 -13.19 12.88
CA PHE A 195 -12.89 -12.89 12.59
C PHE A 195 -12.22 -12.11 13.70
N PRO A 196 -11.09 -12.61 14.26
CA PRO A 196 -10.36 -11.88 15.27
C PRO A 196 -9.60 -10.70 14.65
N THR A 197 -9.55 -9.57 15.36
CA THR A 197 -8.66 -8.48 14.98
C THR A 197 -7.21 -8.88 15.27
N VAL A 198 -6.34 -8.79 14.27
CA VAL A 198 -4.90 -9.01 14.44
C VAL A 198 -4.15 -7.73 14.13
N TYR A 199 -3.24 -7.35 15.03
CA TYR A 199 -2.33 -6.22 14.85
C TYR A 199 -0.90 -6.76 14.65
N PRO A 200 -0.47 -6.99 13.40
CA PRO A 200 0.88 -7.45 13.16
C PRO A 200 1.90 -6.39 13.59
N LYS A 201 3.07 -6.82 14.07
CA LYS A 201 4.20 -5.92 14.31
C LYS A 201 4.63 -5.30 12.98
N VAL A 202 4.41 -4.00 12.84
CA VAL A 202 4.75 -3.21 11.65
C VAL A 202 5.81 -2.16 11.97
N PRO A 203 6.61 -1.72 10.98
CA PRO A 203 7.54 -0.62 11.15
C PRO A 203 6.86 0.60 11.74
N GLN A 204 7.43 1.15 12.81
CA GLN A 204 6.96 2.39 13.39
C GLN A 204 7.73 3.57 12.80
N GLN A 205 7.00 4.64 12.49
CA GLN A 205 7.57 5.93 12.17
C GLN A 205 7.70 6.78 13.45
N ASP A 206 8.72 7.62 13.48
CA ASP A 206 8.99 8.61 14.52
C ASP A 206 8.51 10.03 14.14
N ASN A 207 8.15 10.23 12.87
CA ASN A 207 7.69 11.49 12.32
C ASN A 207 6.37 11.34 11.55
N ASP A 208 5.73 12.46 11.23
CA ASP A 208 4.44 12.52 10.51
C ASP A 208 4.60 12.74 8.99
N ILE A 209 5.81 13.08 8.53
CA ILE A 209 6.12 13.38 7.13
C ILE A 209 6.23 12.09 6.29
N ASP A 210 6.83 11.05 6.87
CA ASP A 210 7.18 9.81 6.18
C ASP A 210 6.04 8.79 6.10
N CYS A 211 4.87 9.11 6.65
CA CYS A 211 3.72 8.21 6.72
C CYS A 211 3.33 7.62 5.37
N GLY A 212 3.45 8.39 4.29
CA GLY A 212 3.22 7.90 2.94
C GLY A 212 4.27 6.88 2.45
N ILE A 213 5.53 7.01 2.85
CA ILE A 213 6.59 6.06 2.52
C ILE A 213 6.37 4.74 3.27
N PHE A 214 6.04 4.80 4.56
CA PHE A 214 5.67 3.64 5.35
C PHE A 214 4.43 2.94 4.79
N THR A 215 3.40 3.72 4.41
CA THR A 215 2.19 3.20 3.76
C THR A 215 2.54 2.48 2.46
N MET A 216 3.37 3.06 1.60
CA MET A 216 3.83 2.41 0.36
C MET A 216 4.58 1.10 0.64
N LYS A 217 5.45 1.08 1.65
CA LYS A 217 6.16 -0.15 2.04
C LYS A 217 5.19 -1.24 2.51
N LEU A 218 4.18 -0.88 3.31
CA LEU A 218 3.16 -1.80 3.79
C LEU A 218 2.24 -2.31 2.66
N MET A 219 1.91 -1.49 1.67
CA MET A 219 1.12 -1.94 0.51
C MET A 219 1.86 -3.02 -0.29
N GLY A 220 3.19 -2.87 -0.45
CA GLY A 220 4.03 -3.89 -1.07
C GLY A 220 4.21 -5.17 -0.24
N TRP A 221 3.87 -5.17 1.06
CA TRP A 221 4.16 -6.28 1.97
C TRP A 221 3.34 -7.54 1.69
N CYS A 222 3.99 -8.70 1.59
CA CYS A 222 3.32 -10.01 1.49
C CYS A 222 3.24 -10.68 2.88
N PRO A 223 2.07 -11.14 3.35
CA PRO A 223 1.91 -11.80 4.66
C PRO A 223 2.81 -13.01 4.92
N ARG A 224 3.31 -13.65 3.85
CA ARG A 224 4.28 -14.76 3.92
C ARG A 224 5.73 -14.31 4.08
N ASN A 225 5.99 -13.00 4.19
CA ASN A 225 7.32 -12.42 4.22
C ASN A 225 7.53 -11.62 5.52
N PRO A 226 8.62 -11.84 6.27
CA PRO A 226 8.95 -11.11 7.50
C PRO A 226 9.38 -9.64 7.28
N THR A 227 9.21 -9.07 6.07
CA THR A 227 9.54 -7.68 5.71
C THR A 227 9.14 -6.59 6.73
N PRO A 228 8.03 -6.69 7.50
CA PRO A 228 7.66 -5.69 8.49
C PRO A 228 8.69 -5.54 9.61
N ILE A 229 9.62 -6.47 9.76
CA ILE A 229 10.64 -6.45 10.82
C ILE A 229 11.91 -5.69 10.37
N VAL A 230 12.15 -5.49 9.07
CA VAL A 230 13.42 -4.98 8.54
C VAL A 230 13.37 -3.51 8.09
N PHE A 231 12.20 -2.98 7.75
CA PHE A 231 12.10 -1.57 7.36
C PHE A 231 12.05 -0.66 8.60
N SER A 232 12.86 0.39 8.60
CA SER A 232 12.96 1.36 9.69
C SER A 232 13.09 2.79 9.14
N PRO A 233 12.98 3.83 9.99
CA PRO A 233 13.20 5.22 9.56
C PRO A 233 14.53 5.42 8.81
N LYS A 234 15.59 4.67 9.14
CA LYS A 234 16.90 4.74 8.47
C LYS A 234 16.85 4.39 6.99
N ASN A 235 15.85 3.61 6.56
CA ASN A 235 15.71 3.16 5.17
C ASN A 235 14.86 4.12 4.31
N VAL A 236 14.22 5.12 4.93
CA VAL A 236 13.33 6.06 4.23
C VAL A 236 14.04 6.83 3.12
N PRO A 237 15.27 7.35 3.28
CA PRO A 237 15.96 8.07 2.20
C PRO A 237 16.14 7.21 0.94
N ASP A 238 16.61 5.97 1.10
CA ASP A 238 16.77 5.05 -0.02
C ASP A 238 15.43 4.64 -0.63
N ALA A 239 14.40 4.42 0.20
CA ALA A 239 13.07 4.10 -0.28
C ALA A 239 12.49 5.24 -1.14
N ARG A 240 12.75 6.50 -0.77
CA ARG A 240 12.34 7.67 -1.55
C ARG A 240 12.96 7.67 -2.95
N ILE A 241 14.26 7.40 -3.05
CA ILE A 241 14.97 7.27 -4.33
C ILE A 241 14.36 6.15 -5.16
N ARG A 242 14.30 4.93 -4.59
CA ARG A 242 13.78 3.75 -5.32
C ARG A 242 12.36 3.97 -5.79
N TYR A 243 11.45 4.43 -4.94
CA TYR A 243 10.07 4.67 -5.36
C TYR A 243 9.93 5.75 -6.43
N ALA A 244 10.78 6.77 -6.45
CA ALA A 244 10.76 7.78 -7.51
C ALA A 244 11.21 7.17 -8.85
N VAL A 245 12.36 6.50 -8.84
CA VAL A 245 12.98 5.90 -10.01
C VAL A 245 12.12 4.77 -10.56
N ASP A 246 11.66 3.85 -9.70
CA ASP A 246 10.85 2.70 -10.09
C ASP A 246 9.52 3.11 -10.71
N LEU A 247 8.85 4.15 -10.16
CA LEU A 247 7.61 4.65 -10.76
C LEU A 247 7.86 5.37 -12.08
N MET A 248 8.92 6.19 -12.15
CA MET A 248 9.28 6.93 -13.37
C MET A 248 9.65 5.97 -14.51
N PHE A 249 10.43 4.94 -14.22
CA PHE A 249 10.99 4.02 -15.22
C PHE A 249 10.31 2.65 -15.26
N SER A 250 9.20 2.48 -14.55
CA SER A 250 8.32 1.31 -14.69
C SER A 250 7.97 1.08 -16.16
N HIS A 251 8.00 -0.17 -16.62
CA HIS A 251 7.55 -0.53 -17.97
C HIS A 251 6.07 -0.22 -18.20
N TYR A 252 5.28 -0.11 -17.13
CA TYR A 252 3.89 0.35 -17.23
C TYR A 252 3.71 1.86 -17.36
N ASN A 253 4.76 2.67 -17.15
CA ASN A 253 4.67 4.11 -17.40
C ASN A 253 4.74 4.32 -18.91
N THR A 254 3.70 4.87 -19.54
CA THR A 254 3.64 5.02 -21.00
C THR A 254 4.24 6.33 -21.52
N LEU A 255 4.75 7.19 -20.64
CA LEU A 255 5.38 8.46 -21.01
C LEU A 255 6.87 8.28 -21.33
N ASP A 256 7.19 7.63 -22.45
CA ASP A 256 8.58 7.34 -22.83
C ASP A 256 9.41 8.61 -23.11
N ASP A 257 8.79 9.65 -23.68
CA ASP A 257 9.43 10.95 -23.88
C ASP A 257 9.84 11.59 -22.55
N GLU A 258 9.01 11.45 -21.52
CA GLU A 258 9.31 12.00 -20.19
C GLU A 258 10.38 11.17 -19.47
N LYS A 259 10.43 9.85 -19.68
CA LYS A 259 11.56 9.02 -19.22
C LYS A 259 12.87 9.46 -19.86
N LYS A 260 12.86 9.71 -21.18
CA LYS A 260 14.01 10.20 -21.93
C LYS A 260 14.44 11.56 -21.40
N ARG A 261 13.48 12.46 -21.19
CA ARG A 261 13.69 13.78 -20.59
C ARG A 261 14.40 13.71 -19.24
N VAL A 262 13.97 12.84 -18.32
CA VAL A 262 14.66 12.65 -17.03
C VAL A 262 16.09 12.17 -17.22
N LYS A 263 16.36 11.26 -18.15
CA LYS A 263 17.72 10.75 -18.41
C LYS A 263 18.64 11.82 -18.99
N GLU A 264 18.10 12.70 -19.83
CA GLU A 264 18.84 13.73 -20.56
C GLU A 264 18.88 15.08 -19.84
N PHE A 265 18.10 15.25 -18.77
CA PHE A 265 18.02 16.50 -18.01
C PHE A 265 19.39 16.91 -17.48
N ARG A 266 19.75 18.16 -17.81
CA ARG A 266 20.93 18.87 -17.32
C ARG A 266 20.42 20.19 -16.76
N LEU A 267 20.84 20.50 -15.53
CA LEU A 267 20.62 21.81 -14.92
C LEU A 267 21.44 22.89 -15.62
#